data_AF-U9UJJ2-F1
#
_entry.id   AF-U9UJJ2-F1
#
_cell.length_a   1.000
_cell.length_b   1.000
_cell.length_c   1.000
_cell.angle_alpha   90.00
_cell.angle_beta   90.00
_cell.angle_gamma   90.00
#
_symmetry.space_group_name_H-M   'P 1'
#
loop_
_entity.id
_entity.type
_entity.pdbx_description
1 polymer ?
#
loop_
_entity_poly.entity_id
_entity_poly.type
_entity_poly.pdbx_seq_one_letter_code
_entity_poly.pdbx_strand_id
1 'polypeptide(L)'
;MIRLKLLDRLNLIASRERKITCSNNITKTFFNFSYKRYRFYFGIYVACNHLPTTKSPHQKTTPCRTPCPFVKNFNRHACNQHHSAIAQIIKTPLEDKAVTAPKNNIVHHKSFHANIIYRKYNDNSKQKIFSNRLGISYTTRYEAHNLDSILPPYKAIGPMYTKIYENFSRTLSSNPRIAARQNARFDRSCRRVFNNNKPKTGMALKL
;
A
#
# COMPACT_ATOMS: atom_id res chain seq x y z
N MET A 1 -4.35 33.95 -0.34
CA MET A 1 -3.77 32.64 -0.73
C MET A 1 -3.59 31.68 0.45
N ILE A 2 -3.01 32.11 1.58
CA ILE A 2 -2.77 31.22 2.74
C ILE A 2 -4.05 30.77 3.46
N ARG A 3 -5.03 31.68 3.63
CA ARG A 3 -6.33 31.39 4.26
C ARG A 3 -7.07 30.24 3.59
N LEU A 4 -7.13 30.22 2.26
CA LEU A 4 -7.75 29.14 1.49
C LEU A 4 -7.05 27.81 1.74
N LYS A 5 -5.71 27.77 1.69
CA LYS A 5 -4.96 26.54 1.99
C LYS A 5 -5.19 26.01 3.41
N LEU A 6 -5.34 26.93 4.37
CA LEU A 6 -5.62 26.57 5.76
C LEU A 6 -7.03 25.97 5.89
N LEU A 7 -8.04 26.59 5.29
CA LEU A 7 -9.41 26.07 5.25
C LEU A 7 -9.50 24.73 4.53
N ASP A 8 -8.86 24.60 3.36
CA ASP A 8 -8.78 23.34 2.63
C ASP A 8 -8.17 22.24 3.49
N ARG A 9 -7.11 22.56 4.24
CA ARG A 9 -6.45 21.59 5.09
C ARG A 9 -7.31 21.20 6.29
N LEU A 10 -7.97 22.14 6.94
CA LEU A 10 -8.94 21.86 8.01
C LEU A 10 -10.07 20.97 7.52
N ASN A 11 -10.64 21.27 6.35
CA ASN A 11 -11.71 20.49 5.74
C ASN A 11 -11.25 19.06 5.40
N LEU A 12 -10.02 18.90 4.87
CA LEU A 12 -9.45 17.59 4.58
C LEU A 12 -9.24 16.75 5.86
N ILE A 13 -8.76 17.36 6.94
CA ILE A 13 -8.58 16.69 8.24
C ILE A 13 -9.95 16.28 8.81
N ALA A 14 -10.89 17.22 8.92
CA ALA A 14 -12.22 16.97 9.46
C ALA A 14 -13.03 15.95 8.62
N SER A 15 -12.87 15.97 7.30
CA SER A 15 -13.46 14.97 6.39
C SER A 15 -12.82 13.59 6.61
N ARG A 16 -11.50 13.53 6.82
CA ARG A 16 -10.78 12.28 7.06
C ARG A 16 -11.20 11.64 8.39
N GLU A 17 -11.25 12.41 9.47
CA GLU A 17 -11.60 11.92 10.82
C GLU A 17 -12.97 11.26 10.84
N ARG A 18 -13.95 11.89 10.20
CA ARG A 18 -15.34 11.42 10.14
C ARG A 18 -15.57 10.31 9.11
N LYS A 19 -14.56 9.90 8.33
CA LYS A 19 -14.73 8.92 7.27
C LYS A 19 -14.87 7.50 7.82
N ILE A 20 -16.05 6.91 7.73
CA ILE A 20 -16.34 5.52 8.16
C ILE A 20 -16.13 4.57 6.98
N THR A 21 -14.88 4.30 6.60
CA THR A 21 -14.54 3.34 5.53
C THR A 21 -13.40 2.45 5.98
N CYS A 22 -13.30 1.22 5.47
CA CYS A 22 -12.19 0.32 5.80
C CYS A 22 -10.84 0.70 5.14
N SER A 23 -10.75 1.86 4.47
CA SER A 23 -9.52 2.30 3.81
C SER A 23 -8.49 2.84 4.81
N ASN A 24 -7.21 2.44 4.69
CA ASN A 24 -6.13 2.88 5.58
C ASN A 24 -5.44 4.18 5.12
N ASN A 25 -6.19 5.06 4.48
CA ASN A 25 -5.67 6.31 3.93
C ASN A 25 -5.33 7.31 5.04
N ILE A 26 -4.16 7.95 4.90
CA ILE A 26 -3.60 8.86 5.90
C ILE A 26 -3.64 10.31 5.37
N THR A 27 -4.00 11.26 6.22
CA THR A 27 -3.94 12.70 5.92
C THR A 27 -2.96 13.38 6.88
N LYS A 28 -2.03 14.15 6.33
CA LYS A 28 -1.04 14.94 7.08
C LYS A 28 -1.72 16.16 7.71
N THR A 29 -1.35 16.51 8.93
CA THR A 29 -1.87 17.71 9.63
C THR A 29 -1.14 19.00 9.28
N PHE A 30 -0.03 18.90 8.56
CA PHE A 30 0.78 20.05 8.14
C PHE A 30 0.70 20.31 6.64
N PHE A 31 0.91 21.54 6.20
CA PHE A 31 0.99 21.91 4.79
C PHE A 31 2.10 22.92 4.57
N ASN A 32 2.56 22.99 3.32
CA ASN A 32 3.65 23.88 2.95
C ASN A 32 3.11 24.98 2.03
N PHE A 33 3.59 26.19 2.23
CA PHE A 33 3.25 27.35 1.45
C PHE A 33 4.54 28.03 1.00
N SER A 34 4.70 28.21 -0.31
CA SER A 34 5.83 28.94 -0.87
C SER A 34 5.37 30.32 -1.30
N TYR A 35 6.14 31.34 -0.94
CA TYR A 35 5.91 32.72 -1.35
C TYR A 35 7.26 33.38 -1.64
N LYS A 36 7.40 33.89 -2.87
CA LYS A 36 8.69 34.34 -3.42
C LYS A 36 9.76 33.25 -3.22
N ARG A 37 10.87 33.57 -2.55
CA ARG A 37 11.99 32.67 -2.28
C ARG A 37 11.80 31.78 -1.03
N TYR A 38 10.78 32.04 -0.22
CA TYR A 38 10.61 31.40 1.09
C TYR A 38 9.59 30.26 1.06
N ARG A 39 9.85 29.24 1.88
CA ARG A 39 8.96 28.10 2.09
C ARG A 39 8.60 27.99 3.56
N PHE A 40 7.33 28.18 3.84
CA PHE A 40 6.73 28.14 5.17
C PHE A 40 6.07 26.78 5.40
N TYR A 41 6.21 26.26 6.61
CA TYR A 41 5.63 25.00 7.08
C TYR A 41 4.62 25.32 8.17
N PHE A 42 3.35 25.02 7.91
CA PHE A 42 2.27 25.25 8.86
C PHE A 42 1.71 23.90 9.33
N GLY A 43 1.57 23.72 10.64
CA GLY A 43 0.94 22.55 11.25
C GLY A 43 -0.40 22.93 11.87
N ILE A 44 -1.44 22.16 11.60
CA ILE A 44 -2.69 22.22 12.36
C ILE A 44 -2.49 21.32 13.59
N TYR A 45 -2.68 21.89 14.77
CA TYR A 45 -2.52 21.16 16.01
C TYR A 45 -3.69 20.19 16.20
N VAL A 46 -3.36 18.90 16.26
CA VAL A 46 -4.27 17.81 16.60
C VAL A 46 -3.64 17.05 17.76
N ALA A 47 -4.26 17.08 18.94
CA ALA A 47 -3.72 16.43 20.14
C ALA A 47 -3.74 14.91 20.00
N CYS A 48 -2.74 14.22 20.56
CA CYS A 48 -2.64 12.76 20.52
C CYS A 48 -3.71 12.05 21.34
N ASN A 49 -4.03 12.56 22.52
CA ASN A 49 -5.06 12.04 23.43
C ASN A 49 -4.91 10.58 23.90
N HIS A 50 -3.87 9.86 23.46
CA HIS A 50 -3.53 8.53 23.97
C HIS A 50 -3.06 8.60 25.41
N LEU A 51 -3.51 7.64 26.22
CA LEU A 51 -3.06 7.49 27.60
C LEU A 51 -1.66 6.83 27.61
N PRO A 52 -0.74 7.28 28.46
CA PRO A 52 0.59 6.68 28.58
C PRO A 52 0.50 5.21 29.01
N THR A 53 1.30 4.36 28.36
CA THR A 53 1.33 2.91 28.61
C THR A 53 1.98 2.54 29.94
N THR A 54 2.84 3.41 30.48
CA THR A 54 3.60 3.17 31.73
C THR A 54 2.80 3.65 32.93
N LYS A 55 2.23 2.70 33.67
CA LYS A 55 1.58 2.94 34.96
C LYS A 55 2.67 3.22 36.01
N SER A 56 2.85 4.47 36.43
CA SER A 56 3.45 4.75 37.73
C SER A 56 2.32 4.77 38.77
N PRO A 57 2.47 4.13 39.94
CA PRO A 57 1.36 3.98 40.92
C PRO A 57 0.82 5.30 41.48
N HIS A 58 1.54 6.41 41.30
CA HIS A 58 1.28 7.68 42.00
C HIS A 58 0.99 8.89 41.10
N GLN A 59 0.84 8.74 39.78
CA GLN A 59 0.50 9.86 38.89
C GLN A 59 -0.89 9.69 38.26
N LYS A 60 -1.68 10.76 38.32
CA LYS A 60 -2.91 10.89 37.53
C LYS A 60 -2.57 10.76 36.05
N THR A 61 -3.21 9.81 35.37
CA THR A 61 -3.01 9.56 33.94
C THR A 61 -3.44 10.78 33.13
N THR A 62 -2.49 11.59 32.68
CA THR A 62 -2.78 12.70 31.76
C THR A 62 -2.69 12.21 30.30
N PRO A 63 -3.63 12.61 29.43
CA PRO A 63 -3.59 12.24 28.03
C PRO A 63 -2.44 12.94 27.31
N CYS A 64 -1.84 12.25 26.34
CA CYS A 64 -0.74 12.78 25.54
C CYS A 64 -1.16 14.02 24.76
N ARG A 65 -0.48 15.15 25.00
CA ARG A 65 -0.71 16.44 24.31
C ARG A 65 0.22 16.65 23.10
N THR A 66 1.07 15.69 22.76
CA THR A 66 1.97 15.82 21.62
C THR A 66 1.16 15.95 20.33
N PRO A 67 1.50 16.87 19.42
CA PRO A 67 0.77 17.02 18.16
C PRO A 67 0.89 15.78 17.28
N CYS A 68 -0.20 15.40 16.63
CA CYS A 68 -0.27 14.31 15.68
C CYS A 68 0.14 14.80 14.29
N PRO A 69 1.16 14.19 13.65
CA PRO A 69 1.52 14.55 12.28
C PRO A 69 0.53 14.00 11.24
N PHE A 70 -0.27 13.02 11.63
CA PHE A 70 -1.15 12.28 10.74
C PHE A 70 -2.49 11.94 11.39
N VAL A 71 -3.53 11.95 10.57
CA VAL A 71 -4.90 11.62 10.92
C VAL A 71 -5.44 10.57 9.95
N LYS A 72 -6.17 9.59 10.48
CA LYS A 72 -6.83 8.51 9.75
C LYS A 72 -8.35 8.57 9.95
N ASN A 73 -9.05 7.72 9.20
CA ASN A 73 -10.45 7.37 9.41
C ASN A 73 -10.75 6.89 10.84
N PHE A 74 -12.00 7.04 11.26
CA PHE A 74 -12.50 6.70 12.60
C PHE A 74 -11.87 7.53 13.72
N ASN A 75 -11.62 8.81 13.46
CA ASN A 75 -10.97 9.72 14.41
C ASN A 75 -9.64 9.17 14.96
N ARG A 76 -8.94 8.36 14.16
CA ARG A 76 -7.69 7.71 14.58
C ARG A 76 -6.51 8.63 14.29
N HIS A 77 -5.86 9.12 15.32
CA HIS A 77 -4.63 9.88 15.25
C HIS A 77 -3.75 9.54 16.45
N ALA A 78 -2.44 9.71 16.30
CA ALA A 78 -1.48 9.60 17.40
C ALA A 78 -0.19 10.32 17.04
N CYS A 79 0.57 10.70 18.07
CA CYS A 79 1.92 11.21 17.91
C CYS A 79 2.88 10.07 17.53
N ASN A 80 4.12 10.42 17.21
CA ASN A 80 5.14 9.44 16.81
C ASN A 80 5.40 8.37 17.89
N GLN A 81 5.30 8.72 19.18
CA GLN A 81 5.48 7.78 20.29
C GLN A 81 4.33 6.78 20.43
N HIS A 82 3.10 7.19 20.09
CA HIS A 82 1.89 6.38 20.19
C HIS A 82 1.46 5.80 18.83
N HIS A 83 2.31 5.85 17.80
CA HIS A 83 1.95 5.42 16.45
C HIS A 83 1.54 3.93 16.39
N SER A 84 2.13 3.08 17.25
CA SER A 84 1.77 1.66 17.38
C SER A 84 0.31 1.46 17.79
N ALA A 85 -0.26 2.35 18.61
CA ALA A 85 -1.66 2.28 19.03
C ALA A 85 -2.63 2.46 17.84
N ILE A 86 -2.30 3.32 16.87
CA ILE A 86 -3.11 3.48 15.65
C ILE A 86 -3.09 2.21 14.78
N ALA A 87 -1.97 1.50 14.76
CA ALA A 87 -1.81 0.29 13.94
C ALA A 87 -2.59 -0.90 14.52
N GLN A 88 -2.80 -0.93 15.83
CA GLN A 88 -3.48 -2.03 16.53
C GLN A 88 -5.01 -1.91 16.54
N ILE A 89 -5.57 -0.69 16.37
CA ILE A 89 -7.01 -0.45 16.22
C ILE A 89 -7.46 -0.85 14.80
N ILE A 90 -7.32 -2.13 14.47
CA ILE A 90 -7.91 -2.80 13.28
C ILE A 90 -9.13 -3.63 13.70
N LYS A 91 -9.34 -3.87 15.00
CA LYS A 91 -10.54 -4.53 15.51
C LYS A 91 -11.73 -3.58 15.38
N THR A 92 -12.60 -3.93 14.42
CA THR A 92 -14.04 -3.62 14.25
C THR A 92 -14.61 -2.33 14.85
N PRO A 93 -15.38 -1.53 14.09
CA PRO A 93 -16.20 -0.47 14.68
C PRO A 93 -17.11 -1.08 15.75
N LEU A 94 -17.13 -0.47 16.93
CA LEU A 94 -18.18 -0.65 17.93
C LEU A 94 -19.53 -0.52 17.21
N GLU A 95 -20.33 -1.57 17.28
CA GLU A 95 -21.72 -1.60 16.83
C GLU A 95 -22.53 -0.63 17.68
N ASP A 96 -22.56 0.64 17.31
CA ASP A 96 -23.56 1.55 17.86
C ASP A 96 -24.06 2.49 16.75
N LYS A 97 -25.30 2.22 16.36
CA LYS A 97 -26.22 3.01 15.53
C LYS A 97 -25.90 3.08 14.04
N ALA A 98 -26.21 1.98 13.36
CA ALA A 98 -26.39 1.96 11.90
C ALA A 98 -27.67 2.71 11.51
N VAL A 99 -27.54 3.97 11.07
CA VAL A 99 -28.50 4.58 10.14
C VAL A 99 -28.27 3.93 8.78
N THR A 100 -29.30 3.25 8.29
CA THR A 100 -29.37 2.58 6.99
C THR A 100 -29.28 3.59 5.85
N ALA A 101 -28.12 3.67 5.22
CA ALA A 101 -28.00 4.17 3.86
C ALA A 101 -27.73 2.98 2.92
N PRO A 102 -28.33 2.93 1.72
CA PRO A 102 -28.11 1.84 0.78
C PRO A 102 -26.68 1.93 0.26
N LYS A 103 -25.80 1.17 0.91
CA LYS A 103 -24.39 1.08 0.60
C LYS A 103 -24.24 0.22 -0.65
N ASN A 104 -24.19 0.86 -1.82
CA ASN A 104 -23.39 0.35 -2.94
C ASN A 104 -21.90 0.46 -2.58
N ASN A 105 -21.53 -0.19 -1.48
CA ASN A 105 -20.16 -0.33 -1.05
C ASN A 105 -19.64 -1.58 -1.74
N ILE A 106 -19.13 -1.43 -2.97
CA ILE A 106 -18.10 -2.35 -3.46
C ILE A 106 -16.86 -2.06 -2.60
N VAL A 107 -16.90 -2.53 -1.35
CA VAL A 107 -15.71 -2.63 -0.52
C VAL A 107 -14.86 -3.67 -1.24
N HIS A 108 -13.70 -3.27 -1.73
CA HIS A 108 -12.67 -4.17 -2.23
C HIS A 108 -12.17 -5.06 -1.08
N HIS A 109 -13.03 -5.94 -0.60
CA HIS A 109 -12.72 -6.90 0.45
C HIS A 109 -11.80 -7.97 -0.14
N LYS A 110 -10.94 -8.56 0.68
CA LYS A 110 -10.01 -9.59 0.23
C LYS A 110 -10.74 -10.77 -0.44
N SER A 111 -11.96 -11.08 0.01
CA SER A 111 -12.82 -12.10 -0.61
C SER A 111 -13.20 -11.77 -2.06
N PHE A 112 -13.44 -10.50 -2.39
CA PHE A 112 -13.75 -10.10 -3.77
C PHE A 112 -12.59 -10.41 -4.71
N HIS A 113 -11.36 -10.10 -4.29
CA HIS A 113 -10.16 -10.42 -5.07
C HIS A 113 -9.91 -11.93 -5.15
N ALA A 114 -10.14 -12.68 -4.08
CA ALA A 114 -10.06 -14.14 -4.08
C ALA A 114 -11.06 -14.77 -5.06
N ASN A 115 -12.31 -14.27 -5.07
CA ASN A 115 -13.35 -14.74 -5.99
C ASN A 115 -12.99 -14.49 -7.46
N ILE A 116 -12.34 -13.36 -7.77
CA ILE A 116 -11.85 -13.10 -9.14
C ILE A 116 -10.78 -14.11 -9.54
N ILE A 117 -9.84 -14.43 -8.64
CA ILE A 117 -8.79 -15.43 -8.93
C ILE A 117 -9.40 -16.81 -9.10
N TYR A 118 -10.33 -17.20 -8.22
CA TYR A 118 -11.08 -18.45 -8.32
C TYR A 118 -11.77 -18.58 -9.67
N ARG A 119 -12.54 -17.58 -10.11
CA ARG A 119 -13.20 -17.59 -11.42
C ARG A 119 -12.19 -17.73 -12.55
N LYS A 120 -11.10 -16.95 -12.52
CA LYS A 120 -10.04 -17.04 -13.54
C LYS A 120 -9.39 -18.42 -13.63
N TYR A 121 -9.21 -19.09 -12.50
CA TYR A 121 -8.72 -20.46 -12.44
C TYR A 121 -9.77 -21.44 -12.95
N ASN A 122 -11.01 -21.37 -12.43
CA ASN A 122 -12.11 -22.26 -12.76
C ASN A 122 -12.43 -22.24 -14.27
N ASP A 123 -12.39 -21.06 -14.87
CA ASP A 123 -12.64 -20.85 -16.30
C ASP A 123 -11.39 -21.16 -17.17
N ASN A 124 -10.28 -21.60 -16.57
CA ASN A 124 -8.98 -21.81 -17.22
C ASN A 124 -8.55 -20.61 -18.08
N SER A 125 -8.86 -19.39 -17.62
CA SER A 125 -8.68 -18.18 -18.40
C SER A 125 -7.20 -17.88 -18.64
N LYS A 126 -6.83 -17.70 -19.91
CA LYS A 126 -5.50 -17.28 -20.33
C LYS A 126 -5.54 -15.82 -20.76
N GLN A 127 -4.78 -14.97 -20.08
CA GLN A 127 -4.71 -13.55 -20.41
C GLN A 127 -3.38 -13.24 -21.10
N LYS A 128 -3.43 -12.73 -22.33
CA LYS A 128 -2.25 -12.19 -23.01
C LYS A 128 -1.97 -10.77 -22.52
N ILE A 129 -0.76 -10.52 -22.07
CA ILE A 129 -0.30 -9.24 -21.54
C ILE A 129 0.77 -8.68 -22.46
N PHE A 130 0.67 -7.40 -22.80
CA PHE A 130 1.66 -6.67 -23.58
C PHE A 130 2.17 -5.44 -22.83
N SER A 131 3.49 -5.24 -22.83
CA SER A 131 4.14 -4.07 -22.25
C SER A 131 4.76 -3.22 -23.36
N ASN A 132 4.02 -2.19 -23.78
CA ASN A 132 4.52 -1.15 -24.69
C ASN A 132 5.83 -0.50 -24.20
N ARG A 133 6.02 -0.43 -22.88
CA ARG A 133 7.18 0.23 -22.28
C ARG A 133 8.48 -0.56 -22.48
N LEU A 134 8.39 -1.88 -22.46
CA LEU A 134 9.51 -2.82 -22.52
C LEU A 134 9.61 -3.56 -23.87
N GLY A 135 8.54 -3.54 -24.68
CA GLY A 135 8.47 -4.32 -25.91
C GLY A 135 8.43 -5.82 -25.65
N ILE A 136 7.65 -6.26 -24.66
CA ILE A 136 7.49 -7.68 -24.30
C ILE A 136 6.03 -8.07 -24.23
N SER A 137 5.75 -9.33 -24.54
CA SER A 137 4.47 -9.99 -24.33
C SER A 137 4.65 -11.30 -23.59
N TYR A 138 3.64 -11.69 -22.82
CA TYR A 138 3.55 -13.01 -22.20
C TYR A 138 2.09 -13.33 -21.89
N THR A 139 1.78 -14.60 -21.72
CA THR A 139 0.45 -15.06 -21.28
C THR A 139 0.49 -15.39 -19.79
N THR A 140 -0.60 -15.11 -19.09
CA THR A 140 -0.75 -15.49 -17.68
C THR A 140 -1.98 -16.34 -17.46
N ARG A 141 -1.83 -17.35 -16.61
CA ARG A 141 -2.94 -18.17 -16.08
C ARG A 141 -2.76 -18.39 -14.58
N TYR A 142 -3.81 -18.85 -13.92
CA TYR A 142 -3.76 -19.27 -12.53
C TYR A 142 -3.87 -20.79 -12.45
N GLU A 143 -3.10 -21.38 -11.55
CA GLU A 143 -3.14 -22.81 -11.24
C GLU A 143 -3.33 -22.97 -9.73
N ALA A 144 -4.20 -23.90 -9.34
CA ALA A 144 -4.43 -24.22 -7.94
C ALA A 144 -3.37 -25.21 -7.44
N HIS A 145 -2.95 -25.08 -6.20
CA HIS A 145 -2.11 -26.07 -5.54
C HIS A 145 -2.92 -27.31 -5.16
N ASN A 146 -2.27 -28.48 -5.16
CA ASN A 146 -2.88 -29.74 -4.73
C ASN A 146 -3.33 -29.65 -3.26
N LEU A 147 -4.50 -30.22 -2.95
CA LEU A 147 -5.07 -30.20 -1.60
C LEU A 147 -4.11 -30.80 -0.56
N ASP A 148 -3.33 -31.82 -0.93
CA ASP A 148 -2.34 -32.45 -0.04
C ASP A 148 -1.19 -31.50 0.37
N SER A 149 -0.94 -30.45 -0.40
CA SER A 149 0.03 -29.39 -0.07
C SER A 149 -0.56 -28.26 0.78
N ILE A 150 -1.88 -28.26 0.98
CA ILE A 150 -2.64 -27.21 1.68
C ILE A 150 -3.27 -27.75 2.98
N LEU A 151 -3.56 -29.05 3.06
CA LEU A 151 -4.26 -29.65 4.20
C LEU A 151 -3.31 -30.12 5.32
N PRO A 152 -3.75 -30.07 6.60
CA PRO A 152 -2.98 -30.60 7.74
C PRO A 152 -2.63 -32.09 7.58
N PRO A 153 -1.52 -32.59 8.17
CA PRO A 153 -0.80 -32.06 9.34
C PRO A 153 0.24 -30.98 9.02
N TYR A 154 0.51 -30.73 7.74
CA TYR A 154 1.42 -29.69 7.29
C TYR A 154 0.60 -28.40 7.14
N LYS A 155 0.88 -27.40 7.99
CA LYS A 155 0.29 -26.05 7.92
C LYS A 155 0.19 -25.60 6.46
N ALA A 156 -0.95 -25.04 6.06
CA ALA A 156 -1.16 -24.35 4.78
C ALA A 156 -0.18 -23.16 4.64
N ILE A 157 1.09 -23.44 4.34
CA ILE A 157 2.15 -22.44 4.18
C ILE A 157 2.24 -22.19 2.69
N GLY A 158 1.30 -21.40 2.16
CA GLY A 158 1.34 -21.02 0.75
C GLY A 158 0.09 -20.33 0.25
N PRO A 159 0.21 -19.61 -0.88
CA PRO A 159 -0.97 -19.15 -1.61
C PRO A 159 -1.74 -20.34 -2.19
N MET A 160 -3.08 -20.28 -2.20
CA MET A 160 -3.93 -21.31 -2.83
C MET A 160 -3.72 -21.41 -4.35
N TYR A 161 -3.42 -20.27 -4.98
CA TYR A 161 -3.22 -20.15 -6.42
C TYR A 161 -1.84 -19.59 -6.74
N THR A 162 -1.17 -20.19 -7.72
CA THR A 162 0.04 -19.65 -8.33
C THR A 162 -0.29 -19.03 -9.68
N LYS A 163 0.27 -17.85 -9.92
CA LYS A 163 0.17 -17.18 -11.21
C LYS A 163 1.34 -17.61 -12.10
N ILE A 164 1.02 -18.30 -13.18
CA ILE A 164 1.99 -18.82 -14.14
C ILE A 164 2.14 -17.82 -15.28
N TYR A 165 3.38 -17.64 -15.73
CA TYR A 165 3.76 -16.78 -16.85
C TYR A 165 4.33 -17.67 -17.96
N GLU A 166 3.70 -17.64 -19.13
CA GLU A 166 4.04 -18.50 -20.28
C GLU A 166 4.24 -17.65 -21.53
N ASN A 167 4.80 -18.25 -22.59
CA ASN A 167 4.90 -17.63 -23.92
C ASN A 167 5.55 -16.25 -23.91
N PHE A 168 6.63 -16.10 -23.15
CA PHE A 168 7.40 -14.86 -23.13
C PHE A 168 7.99 -14.59 -24.52
N SER A 169 7.71 -13.40 -25.06
CA SER A 169 8.22 -12.96 -26.35
C SER A 169 8.58 -11.47 -26.28
N ARG A 170 9.59 -11.08 -27.07
CA ARG A 170 10.05 -9.72 -27.18
C ARG A 170 9.69 -9.18 -28.57
N THR A 171 8.83 -8.18 -28.59
CA THR A 171 8.35 -7.51 -29.79
C THR A 171 8.59 -6.02 -29.65
N LEU A 172 9.61 -5.54 -30.35
CA LEU A 172 9.99 -4.13 -30.34
C LEU A 172 9.06 -3.33 -31.24
N SER A 173 8.95 -2.04 -30.94
CA SER A 173 8.27 -1.10 -31.82
C SER A 173 8.99 -1.03 -33.17
N SER A 174 8.23 -0.85 -34.25
CA SER A 174 8.78 -0.55 -35.58
C SER A 174 9.56 0.77 -35.61
N ASN A 175 9.28 1.70 -34.70
CA ASN A 175 10.01 2.96 -34.61
C ASN A 175 11.38 2.74 -33.92
N PRO A 176 12.52 3.01 -34.59
CA PRO A 176 13.84 2.70 -34.06
C PRO A 176 14.17 3.45 -32.77
N ARG A 177 13.70 4.70 -32.62
CA ARG A 177 13.90 5.49 -31.40
C ARG A 177 13.14 4.88 -30.22
N ILE A 178 11.95 4.34 -30.47
CA ILE A 178 11.14 3.68 -29.44
C ILE A 178 11.73 2.30 -29.11
N ALA A 179 12.15 1.53 -30.11
CA ALA A 179 12.81 0.24 -29.95
C ALA A 179 14.08 0.35 -29.09
N ALA A 180 14.94 1.34 -29.37
CA ALA A 180 16.13 1.60 -28.57
C ALA A 180 15.80 1.90 -27.09
N ARG A 181 14.74 2.67 -26.84
CA ARG A 181 14.26 2.96 -25.48
C ARG A 181 13.68 1.74 -24.78
N GLN A 182 12.93 0.89 -25.50
CA GLN A 182 12.41 -0.36 -24.98
C GLN A 182 13.55 -1.30 -24.59
N ASN A 183 14.55 -1.44 -25.45
CA ASN A 183 15.77 -2.23 -25.20
C ASN A 183 16.50 -1.76 -23.95
N ALA A 184 16.84 -0.47 -23.87
CA ALA A 184 17.55 0.07 -22.70
C ALA A 184 16.79 -0.14 -21.38
N ARG A 185 15.45 -0.09 -21.41
CA ARG A 185 14.61 -0.33 -20.21
C ARG A 185 14.53 -1.81 -19.87
N PHE A 186 14.44 -2.69 -20.87
CA PHE A 186 14.48 -4.12 -20.68
C PHE A 186 15.80 -4.55 -20.05
N ASP A 187 16.93 -4.12 -20.62
CA ASP A 187 18.26 -4.42 -20.11
C ASP A 187 18.47 -3.92 -18.68
N ARG A 188 17.96 -2.71 -18.37
CA ARG A 188 17.96 -2.19 -17.00
C ARG A 188 17.13 -3.07 -16.05
N SER A 189 15.97 -3.56 -16.50
CA SER A 189 15.14 -4.46 -15.70
C SER A 189 15.85 -5.79 -15.45
N CYS A 190 16.47 -6.37 -16.49
CA CYS A 190 17.27 -7.58 -16.37
C CYS A 190 18.43 -7.37 -15.39
N ARG A 191 19.20 -6.29 -15.54
CA ARG A 191 20.27 -5.95 -14.58
C ARG A 191 19.74 -5.84 -13.16
N ARG A 192 18.60 -5.19 -12.93
CA ARG A 192 18.02 -5.04 -11.59
C ARG A 192 17.59 -6.37 -10.97
N VAL A 193 16.99 -7.27 -11.75
CA VAL A 193 16.47 -8.56 -11.25
C VAL A 193 17.59 -9.59 -11.09
N PHE A 194 18.52 -9.63 -12.04
CA PHE A 194 19.57 -10.66 -12.10
C PHE A 194 20.94 -10.20 -11.56
N ASN A 195 21.10 -8.95 -11.10
CA ASN A 195 22.39 -8.47 -10.58
C ASN A 195 22.87 -9.25 -9.35
N ASN A 196 21.96 -9.81 -8.55
CA ASN A 196 22.31 -10.53 -7.33
C ASN A 196 23.06 -11.84 -7.60
N ASN A 197 23.07 -12.31 -8.85
CA ASN A 197 23.72 -13.56 -9.25
C ASN A 197 25.08 -13.35 -9.93
N LYS A 198 25.64 -12.14 -9.91
CA LYS A 198 27.04 -11.97 -10.31
C LYS A 198 27.93 -12.56 -9.21
N PRO A 199 28.76 -13.58 -9.47
CA PRO A 199 29.83 -13.89 -8.54
C PRO A 199 30.60 -12.61 -8.32
N LYS A 200 30.87 -12.26 -7.06
CA LYS A 200 31.78 -11.18 -6.74
C LYS A 200 33.16 -11.61 -7.26
N THR A 201 33.48 -11.33 -8.51
CA THR A 201 34.84 -11.43 -9.03
C THR A 201 35.64 -10.30 -8.40
N GLY A 202 36.05 -10.56 -7.16
CA GLY A 202 36.90 -9.73 -6.32
C GLY A 202 38.00 -10.56 -5.68
N MET A 203 38.43 -11.65 -6.33
CA MET A 203 39.74 -12.22 -6.10
C MET A 203 40.53 -12.08 -7.40
N ALA A 204 41.32 -11.02 -7.46
CA ALA A 204 42.42 -10.95 -8.40
C ALA A 204 43.30 -12.18 -8.15
N LEU A 205 43.52 -12.98 -9.20
CA LEU A 205 44.61 -13.94 -9.24
C LEU A 205 45.90 -13.12 -9.04
N LYS A 206 46.51 -13.24 -7.86
CA LYS A 206 47.92 -12.94 -7.72
C LYS A 206 48.67 -14.07 -8.42
N LEU A 207 49.35 -13.70 -9.50
CA LEU A 207 50.53 -14.42 -9.98
C LEU A 207 51.58 -14.47 -8.86
#